data_AF-A0A2M8BCD5-F1
#
_entry.id   AF-A0A2M8BCD5-F1
#
_cell.length_a   1.000
_cell.length_b   1.000
_cell.length_c   1.000
_cell.angle_alpha   90.00
_cell.angle_beta   90.00
_cell.angle_gamma   90.00
#
_symmetry.space_group_name_H-M   'P 1'
#
loop_
_entity.id
_entity.type
_entity.pdbx_description
1 polymer ?
#
loop_
_entity_poly.entity_id
_entity_poly.type
_entity_poly.pdbx_seq_one_letter_code
_entity_poly.pdbx_strand_id
1 'polypeptide(L)' 'TVVGVIRDEQLVANPDAEFRFQAHDLVAILGTDEARQSFQALVMPAD' A
#
# COMPACT_ATOMS: atom_id res chain seq x y z
N THR A 1 -4.41 -7.55 -2.43
CA THR A 1 -2.97 -7.81 -2.25
C THR A 1 -2.19 -6.59 -2.71
N VAL A 2 -1.09 -6.27 -2.04
CA VAL A 2 -0.16 -5.22 -2.48
C VAL A 2 0.74 -5.83 -3.55
N VAL A 3 0.75 -5.22 -4.73
CA VAL A 3 1.57 -5.70 -5.87
C VAL A 3 2.77 -4.81 -6.15
N GLY A 4 2.77 -3.59 -5.61
CA GLY A 4 3.90 -2.68 -5.69
C GLY A 4 3.73 -1.45 -4.83
N VAL A 5 4.85 -0.82 -4.51
CA VAL A 5 4.92 0.46 -3.80
C VAL A 5 5.83 1.38 -4.59
N ILE A 6 5.40 2.61 -4.84
CA ILE A 6 6.21 3.65 -5.47
C ILE A 6 6.64 4.63 -4.38
N ARG A 7 7.95 4.83 -4.25
CA ARG A 7 8.60 5.77 -3.33
C ARG A 7 9.78 6.43 -4.04
N ASP A 8 9.92 7.74 -3.92
CA ASP A 8 11.00 8.51 -4.57
C ASP A 8 11.14 8.18 -6.07
N GLU A 9 9.99 8.09 -6.76
CA GLU A 9 9.87 7.75 -8.20
C GLU A 9 10.39 6.34 -8.57
N GLN A 10 10.74 5.51 -7.59
CA GLN A 10 11.18 4.13 -7.77
C GLN A 10 10.05 3.15 -7.43
N LEU A 11 9.91 2.11 -8.25
CA LEU A 11 8.96 1.02 -8.02
C LEU A 11 9.63 -0.12 -7.24
N VAL A 12 9.09 -0.42 -6.05
CA VAL A 12 9.33 -1.67 -5.32
C VAL A 12 8.22 -2.66 -5.69
N ALA A 13 8.52 -3.59 -6.59
CA ALA A 13 7.57 -4.61 -7.03
C ALA A 13 7.47 -5.76 -6.02
N ASN A 14 6.25 -6.27 -5.79
CA ASN A 14 5.95 -7.40 -4.92
C ASN A 14 6.69 -7.36 -3.56
N PRO A 15 6.42 -6.35 -2.70
CA PRO A 15 7.07 -6.24 -1.41
C PRO A 15 6.79 -7.47 -0.54
N ASP A 16 7.80 -7.90 0.23
CA ASP A 16 7.65 -8.99 1.18
C ASP A 16 6.99 -8.55 2.50
N ALA A 17 6.84 -9.50 3.43
CA ALA A 17 6.22 -9.25 4.73
C ALA A 17 7.04 -8.34 5.66
N GLU A 18 8.34 -8.18 5.40
CA GLU A 18 9.22 -7.31 6.17
C GLU A 18 9.17 -5.85 5.70
N PHE A 19 8.53 -5.58 4.56
CA PHE A 19 8.36 -4.22 4.04
C PHE A 19 7.66 -3.31 5.06
N ARG A 20 8.17 -2.08 5.18
CA ARG A 20 7.60 -1.04 6.05
C ARG A 20 7.15 0.14 5.19
N PHE A 21 5.85 0.38 5.21
CA PHE A 21 5.25 1.57 4.60
C PHE A 21 5.75 2.84 5.28
N GLN A 22 5.85 3.91 4.51
CA GLN A 22 6.22 5.24 4.96
C GLN A 22 5.17 6.25 4.49
N ALA A 23 5.14 7.41 5.14
CA ALA A 23 4.30 8.50 4.70
C ALA A 23 4.64 8.87 3.24
N HIS A 24 3.60 9.14 2.44
CA HIS A 24 3.68 9.48 1.01
C HIS A 24 4.01 8.31 0.07
N ASP A 25 4.08 7.07 0.56
CA ASP A 25 4.11 5.90 -0.33
C ASP A 25 2.85 5.85 -1.21
N LEU A 26 3.02 5.58 -2.50
CA LEU A 26 1.91 5.23 -3.39
C LEU A 26 1.83 3.71 -3.49
N VAL A 27 0.73 3.13 -3.04
CA VAL A 27 0.54 1.67 -2.96
C VAL A 27 -0.36 1.18 -4.09
N ALA A 28 0.16 0.28 -4.93
CA ALA A 28 -0.62 -0.41 -5.94
C ALA A 28 -1.26 -1.67 -5.34
N ILE A 29 -2.59 -1.71 -5.31
CA ILE A 29 -3.37 -2.80 -4.73
C ILE A 29 -4.24 -3.45 -5.80
N LEU A 30 -4.10 -4.78 -5.93
CA LEU A 30 -5.01 -5.61 -6.73
C LEU A 30 -6.00 -6.32 -5.80
N GLY A 31 -7.30 -6.13 -6.03
CA GLY A 31 -8.35 -6.76 -5.24
C GLY A 31 -9.73 -6.17 -5.51
N THR A 32 -10.74 -6.68 -4.82
CA THR A 32 -12.11 -6.14 -4.85
C THR A 32 -12.16 -4.73 -4.27
N ASP A 33 -13.23 -3.99 -4.54
CA ASP A 33 -13.47 -2.67 -3.95
C ASP A 33 -13.46 -2.72 -2.43
N GLU A 34 -14.13 -3.71 -1.85
CA GLU A 34 -14.19 -3.92 -0.40
C GLU A 34 -12.79 -4.12 0.20
N ALA A 35 -11.96 -4.99 -0.41
CA ALA A 35 -10.60 -5.21 0.06
C ALA A 35 -9.73 -3.94 -0.02
N ARG A 36 -9.91 -3.11 -1.07
CA ARG A 36 -9.22 -1.84 -1.23
C ARG A 36 -9.63 -0.83 -0.16
N GLN A 37 -10.93 -0.73 0.14
CA GLN A 37 -11.46 0.16 1.18
C GLN A 37 -11.02 -0.27 2.58
N SER A 38 -11.06 -1.56 2.89
CA SER A 38 -10.58 -2.07 4.18
C SER A 38 -9.09 -1.78 4.38
N PHE A 39 -8.27 -1.96 3.33
CA PHE A 39 -6.85 -1.62 3.41
C PHE A 39 -6.65 -0.11 3.66
N GLN A 40 -7.39 0.74 2.95
CA GLN A 40 -7.31 2.20 3.15
C GLN A 40 -7.66 2.60 4.59
N ALA A 41 -8.72 2.03 5.17
CA ALA A 41 -9.12 2.31 6.55
C ALA A 41 -8.08 1.86 7.60
N LEU A 42 -7.27 0.84 7.31
CA LEU A 42 -6.21 0.37 8.21
C LEU A 42 -4.99 1.28 8.24
N VAL A 43 -4.70 2.00 7.15
CA VAL A 43 -3.47 2.79 6.99
C VAL A 43 -3.68 4.29 7.19
N MET A 44 -4.94 4.76 7.20
CA MET A 44 -5.24 6.14 7.52
C MET A 44 -5.21 6.35 9.04
N PRO A 45 -4.56 7.41 9.54
CA PRO A 45 -4.66 7.80 10.95
C PRO A 45 -6.13 8.10 11.30
N ALA A 46 -6.53 7.80 12.54
CA ALA A 46 -7.75 8.38 13.08
C ALA A 46 -7.52 9.88 13.30
N ASP A 47 -8.48 10.71 12.88
CA ASP A 47 -8.48 12.16 13.14
C ASP A 47 -8.38 12.50 14.63
#